data_AF-A0A1I0HIV7-F1
#
_entry.id   AF-A0A1I0HIV7-F1
#
_cell.length_a   1.000
_cell.length_b   1.000
_cell.length_c   1.000
_cell.angle_alpha   90.00
_cell.angle_beta   90.00
_cell.angle_gamma   90.00
#
_symmetry.space_group_name_H-M   'P 1'
#
loop_
_entity.id
_entity.type
_entity.pdbx_description
1 polymer ?
#
loop_
_entity_poly.entity_id
_entity_poly.type
_entity_poly.pdbx_seq_one_letter_code
_entity_poly.pdbx_strand_id
1 'polypeptide(L)' 'MPPTVVGLFTGLLLGLAWVVGGFDAFVGTAVLGVLGSLVGRVVSGQLDLTPYLGGRGQGR' A
#
# COMPACT_ATOMS: atom_id res chain seq x y z
N MET A 1 -9.07 12.35 2.26
CA MET A 1 -8.56 12.65 3.62
C MET A 1 -7.37 13.58 3.49
N PRO A 2 -7.15 14.52 4.42
CA PRO A 2 -5.98 15.40 4.36
C PRO A 2 -4.70 14.55 4.44
N PRO A 3 -3.71 14.78 3.57
CA PRO A 3 -2.48 13.98 3.50
C PRO A 3 -1.73 13.93 4.84
N THR A 4 -1.88 14.96 5.67
CA THR A 4 -1.34 15.03 7.03
C THR A 4 -1.88 13.94 7.96
N VAL A 5 -3.17 13.61 7.89
CA VAL A 5 -3.77 12.58 8.76
C VAL A 5 -3.26 11.20 8.38
N VAL A 6 -3.13 10.92 7.09
CA VAL A 6 -2.58 9.66 6.60
C VAL A 6 -1.12 9.50 7.04
N GLY A 7 -0.32 10.56 6.94
CA GLY A 7 1.07 10.56 7.42
C GLY A 7 1.18 10.34 8.93
N LEU A 8 0.31 10.99 9.71
CA LEU A 8 0.26 10.84 11.16
C LEU A 8 -0.06 9.40 11.57
N PHE A 9 -1.12 8.81 11.02
CA PHE A 9 -1.50 7.42 11.30
C PHE A 9 -0.41 6.43 10.88
N THR A 10 0.17 6.63 9.69
CA THR A 10 1.24 5.76 9.18
C THR A 10 2.44 5.78 10.12
N GLY A 11 2.88 6.96 10.56
CA GLY A 11 3.99 7.12 11.52
C GLY A 11 3.69 6.52 12.89
N LEU A 12 2.46 6.69 13.41
CA LEU A 12 2.03 6.11 14.69
C LEU A 12 2.06 4.59 14.67
N LEU A 13 1.57 3.98 13.59
CA LEU A 13 1.57 2.52 13.41
C LEU A 13 3.00 1.98 13.26
N LEU A 14 3.87 2.67 12.52
CA LEU A 14 5.28 2.32 12.40
C LEU A 14 6.03 2.40 13.73
N GLY A 15 5.79 3.46 14.52
CA GLY A 15 6.35 3.59 15.87
C GLY A 15 5.87 2.48 16.81
N LEU A 16 4.60 2.08 16.70
CA LEU A 16 4.06 0.98 17.49
C LEU A 16 4.71 -0.37 17.10
N ALA A 17 4.92 -0.61 15.81
CA ALA A 17 5.61 -1.80 15.32
C ALA A 17 7.04 -1.89 15.87
N TRP A 18 7.74 -0.76 15.94
CA TRP A 18 9.07 -0.68 16.54
C TRP A 18 9.06 -1.06 18.03
N VAL A 19 8.12 -0.53 18.81
CA VAL A 19 8.06 -0.79 20.27
C VAL A 19 7.69 -2.24 20.56
N VAL A 20 6.77 -2.82 19.79
CA VAL A 20 6.25 -4.17 20.04
C VAL A 20 7.20 -5.27 19.54
N GLY A 21 7.84 -5.08 18.40
CA GLY A 21 8.64 -6.14 17.76
C GLY A 21 10.07 -5.76 17.39
N GLY A 22 10.53 -4.56 17.75
CA GLY A 22 11.89 -4.10 17.48
C GLY A 22 12.14 -3.71 16.01
N PHE A 23 13.42 -3.67 15.62
CA PHE A 23 13.86 -3.24 14.29
C PHE A 23 13.30 -4.11 13.16
N ASP A 24 13.34 -5.44 13.31
CA ASP A 24 12.88 -6.36 12.28
C ASP A 24 11.38 -6.23 12.03
N ALA A 25 10.59 -6.03 13.09
CA ALA A 25 9.15 -5.79 12.97
C ALA A 25 8.83 -4.43 12.34
N PHE A 26 9.61 -3.40 12.63
CA PHE A 26 9.49 -2.10 11.96
C PHE A 26 9.73 -2.22 10.46
N VAL A 27 10.83 -2.87 10.05
CA VAL A 27 11.15 -3.08 8.63
C VAL A 27 10.08 -3.94 7.97
N GLY A 28 9.67 -5.04 8.61
CA GLY A 28 8.59 -5.90 8.11
C GLY A 28 7.27 -5.14 7.92
N THR A 29 6.90 -4.29 8.88
CA THR A 29 5.68 -3.45 8.79
C THR A 29 5.80 -2.40 7.70
N ALA A 30 6.97 -1.77 7.54
CA ALA A 30 7.21 -0.83 6.45
C ALA A 30 7.08 -1.50 5.08
N VAL A 31 7.64 -2.70 4.90
CA VAL A 31 7.49 -3.50 3.69
C VAL A 31 6.02 -3.85 3.46
N LEU A 32 5.30 -4.31 4.48
CA LEU A 32 3.87 -4.62 4.38
C LEU A 32 3.05 -3.38 4.01
N GLY A 33 3.36 -2.22 4.59
CA GLY A 33 2.71 -0.94 4.29
C GLY A 33 2.93 -0.50 2.84
N VAL A 34 4.15 -0.67 2.33
CA VAL A 34 4.45 -0.42 0.92
C VAL A 34 3.66 -1.39 0.03
N LEU A 35 3.66 -2.69 0.33
CA LEU A 35 2.88 -3.69 -0.40
C LEU A 35 1.38 -3.37 -0.40
N GLY A 36 0.81 -3.05 0.75
CA GLY A 36 -0.59 -2.65 0.89
C GLY A 36 -0.93 -1.38 0.11
N SER A 37 -0.01 -0.40 0.08
CA SER A 37 -0.14 0.82 -0.73
C SER A 37 -0.12 0.52 -2.23
N LEU A 38 0.77 -0.37 -2.68
CA LEU A 38 0.83 -0.84 -4.06
C LEU A 38 -0.46 -1.56 -4.47
N VAL A 39 -0.92 -2.53 -3.67
CA VAL A 39 -2.19 -3.24 -3.91
C VAL A 39 -3.36 -2.26 -3.91
N GLY A 40 -3.41 -1.32 -2.96
CA GLY A 40 -4.42 -0.28 -2.89
C GLY A 40 -4.46 0.61 -4.13
N ARG A 41 -3.31 1.01 -4.69
CA ARG A 41 -3.21 1.77 -5.95
C ARG A 41 -3.69 0.96 -7.16
N VAL A 42 -3.40 -0.34 -7.19
CA VAL A 42 -3.90 -1.27 -8.22
C VAL A 42 -5.42 -1.39 -8.17
N VAL A 43 -5.98 -1.67 -6.99
CA VAL A 43 -7.44 -1.82 -6.80
C VAL A 43 -8.18 -0.50 -7.03
N SER A 44 -7.57 0.63 -6.68
CA SER A 44 -8.14 1.96 -6.91
C SER A 44 -8.14 2.40 -8.37
N GLY A 45 -7.63 1.57 -9.30
CA GLY A 45 -7.54 1.88 -10.73
C GLY A 45 -6.55 3.01 -11.07
N GLN A 46 -5.76 3.48 -10.09
CA GLN A 46 -4.69 4.46 -10.34
C GLN A 46 -3.43 3.82 -10.93
N LEU A 47 -3.17 2.56 -10.58
CA LEU A 47 -2.43 1.66 -11.45
C LEU A 47 -3.47 0.97 -12.32
N ASP A 48 -3.74 1.54 -13.49
CA ASP A 48 -4.64 0.93 -14.45
C ASP A 48 -3.97 -0.35 -14.98
N LEU A 49 -4.22 -1.47 -14.30
CA LEU A 49 -3.85 -2.81 -14.77
C LEU A 49 -4.92 -3.37 -15.71
N THR A 50 -6.01 -2.65 -15.97
CA THR A 50 -7.01 -2.98 -17.00
C THR A 50 -6.40 -3.27 -18.37
N PRO A 51 -5.35 -2.57 -18.84
CA PRO A 51 -4.66 -2.92 -20.08
C PRO A 51 -3.89 -4.26 -19.99
N TYR A 52 -3.44 -4.65 -18.79
CA TYR A 52 -2.67 -5.87 -18.54
C TYR A 52 -3.53 -7.08 -18.16
N LEU A 53 -4.72 -6.88 -17.55
CA LEU A 53 -5.71 -7.92 -17.24
C LEU A 53 -6.82 -8.04 -18.30
N GLY A 54 -7.08 -6.99 -19.09
CA GLY A 54 -8.17 -6.91 -20.09
C GLY A 54 -7.73 -7.13 -21.54
N GLY A 55 -6.53 -7.69 -21.75
CA GLY A 55 -6.07 -8.10 -23.07
C GLY A 55 -6.70 -9.43 -23.52
N ARG A 56 -7.99 -9.44 -23.84
CA ARG A 56 -8.68 -10.34 -24.82
C ARG A 56 -10.19 -10.16 -24.70
N GLY A 57 -10.74 -9.28 -25.54
CA GLY A 57 -12.19 -9.07 -25.59
C GLY A 57 -12.62 -8.27 -26.81
N GLN A 58 -12.42 -8.87 -27.99
CA GLN A 58 -13.21 -8.62 -29.20
C GLN A 58 -13.05 -7.25 -29.89
N GLY A 59 -12.08 -7.20 -30.81
CA GLY A 59 -12.36 -6.49 -32.05
C GLY A 59 -13.54 -7.15 -32.77
N ARG A 60 -14.62 -6.39 -32.94
CA ARG A 60 -15.54 -6.32 -34.09
C ARG A 60 -16.78 -5.51 -33.71
#